data_AF-A0A2K9NZ27-F1
#
_entry.id   AF-A0A2K9NZ27-F1
#
_cell.length_a   1.000
_cell.length_b   1.000
_cell.length_c   1.000
_cell.angle_alpha   90.00
_cell.angle_beta   90.00
_cell.angle_gamma   90.00
#
_symmetry.space_group_name_H-M   'P 1'
#
loop_
_entity.id
_entity.type
_entity.pdbx_description
1 polymer ?
#
loop_
_entity_poly.entity_id
_entity_poly.type
_entity_poly.pdbx_seq_one_letter_code
_entity_poly.pdbx_strand_id
1 'polypeptide(L)'
;MKEQLYTIPVNEAIDKNEECLFCTLNKKVEEDILNYILGPSYMEEDIRSETDKIGFCKKHYSQMYKAQNRLGVALILSTHMKNIRQNLNEIFKDELNETNHTIKKNLFRKNEEQTKSVEYISEIENSCYACKRMESRMNSYIDTFFYLWKKEDDFREKILNSKGFCLEHFNMIIKEGKKKLSSDKYKDFLTVLVPLELKNLDLLQEDIDWFIQKFDYRFKDEPWKNSKDALQRTILKVSSENVEE
;
A
#
# COMPACT_ATOMS: atom_id res chain seq x y z
N MET A 1 -23.17 9.92 4.97
CA MET A 1 -22.29 11.06 5.29
C MET A 1 -20.80 10.73 5.19
N LYS A 2 -20.29 9.60 5.72
CA LYS A 2 -18.88 9.19 5.50
C LYS A 2 -18.51 8.97 4.03
N GLU A 3 -19.42 8.42 3.22
CA GLU A 3 -19.18 8.14 1.79
C GLU A 3 -18.93 9.40 0.96
N GLN A 4 -19.53 10.55 1.30
CA GLN A 4 -19.38 11.80 0.55
C GLN A 4 -18.03 12.51 0.76
N LEU A 5 -17.30 12.22 1.85
CA LEU A 5 -16.00 12.86 2.11
C LEU A 5 -14.89 12.29 1.22
N TYR A 6 -15.01 11.03 0.83
CA TYR A 6 -13.99 10.34 0.05
C TYR A 6 -14.25 10.38 -1.45
N THR A 7 -15.42 10.84 -1.90
CA THR A 7 -15.70 10.98 -3.35
C THR A 7 -14.80 12.02 -4.01
N ILE A 8 -14.43 13.08 -3.29
CA ILE A 8 -13.55 14.13 -3.82
C ILE A 8 -12.16 13.57 -4.15
N PRO A 9 -11.41 12.96 -3.19
CA PRO A 9 -10.12 12.36 -3.51
C PRO A 9 -10.15 11.33 -4.63
N VAL A 10 -11.19 10.48 -4.68
CA VAL A 10 -11.33 9.46 -5.72
C VAL A 10 -11.52 10.11 -7.09
N ASN A 11 -12.39 11.11 -7.21
CA ASN A 11 -12.58 11.83 -8.48
C ASN A 11 -11.32 12.60 -8.89
N GLU A 12 -10.70 13.34 -7.96
CA GLU A 12 -9.46 14.08 -8.22
C GLU A 12 -8.36 13.16 -8.76
N ALA A 13 -8.22 11.96 -8.19
CA ALA A 13 -7.19 11.02 -8.61
C ALA A 13 -7.49 10.40 -9.99
N ILE A 14 -8.76 10.24 -10.38
CA ILE A 14 -9.10 9.83 -11.76
C ILE A 14 -8.82 10.98 -12.73
N ASP A 15 -9.16 12.21 -12.34
CA ASP A 15 -9.01 13.40 -13.18
C ASP A 15 -7.52 13.74 -13.45
N LYS A 16 -6.58 13.24 -12.64
CA LYS A 16 -5.13 13.29 -12.95
C LYS A 16 -4.72 12.45 -14.16
N ASN A 17 -5.53 11.47 -14.55
CA ASN A 17 -5.30 10.59 -15.70
C ASN A 17 -3.91 9.91 -15.72
N GLU A 18 -3.44 9.51 -14.54
CA GLU A 18 -2.23 8.68 -14.37
C GLU A 18 -2.52 7.20 -14.72
N GLU A 19 -1.46 6.37 -14.77
CA GLU A 19 -1.56 4.94 -15.12
C GLU A 19 -2.47 4.11 -14.21
N CYS A 20 -2.65 4.55 -12.96
CA CYS A 20 -3.53 3.89 -12.01
C CYS A 20 -4.04 4.84 -10.93
N LEU A 21 -5.36 5.03 -10.89
CA LEU A 21 -6.09 5.76 -9.84
C LEU A 21 -5.62 5.41 -8.42
N PHE A 22 -5.54 4.11 -8.11
CA PHE A 22 -5.23 3.68 -6.75
C PHE A 22 -3.75 3.87 -6.40
N CYS A 23 -2.83 3.84 -7.37
CA CYS A 23 -1.44 4.24 -7.12
C CYS A 23 -1.36 5.73 -6.74
N THR A 24 -2.09 6.59 -7.46
CA THR A 24 -2.19 8.03 -7.15
C THR A 24 -2.76 8.27 -5.75
N LEU A 25 -3.84 7.56 -5.39
CA LEU A 25 -4.44 7.64 -4.05
C LEU A 25 -3.48 7.13 -2.98
N ASN A 26 -2.79 6.00 -3.24
CA ASN A 26 -1.86 5.40 -2.29
C ASN A 26 -0.69 6.35 -2.00
N LYS A 27 -0.11 6.99 -3.03
CA LYS A 27 0.95 8.00 -2.87
C LYS A 27 0.47 9.18 -2.03
N LYS A 28 -0.70 9.75 -2.33
CA LYS A 28 -1.29 10.85 -1.55
C LYS A 28 -1.52 10.46 -0.08
N VAL A 29 -2.05 9.25 0.16
CA VAL A 29 -2.28 8.74 1.51
C VAL A 29 -0.98 8.55 2.29
N GLU A 30 0.05 8.00 1.65
CA GLU A 30 1.36 7.80 2.25
C GLU A 30 1.98 9.14 2.64
N GLU A 31 1.97 10.13 1.74
CA GLU A 31 2.44 11.49 2.00
C GLU A 31 1.67 12.16 3.14
N ASP A 32 0.33 12.10 3.13
CA ASP A 32 -0.51 12.67 4.18
C ASP A 32 -0.22 12.03 5.55
N ILE A 33 -0.03 10.71 5.59
CA ILE A 33 0.27 9.98 6.83
C ILE A 33 1.65 10.34 7.36
N LEU A 34 2.67 10.40 6.49
CA LEU A 34 4.02 10.80 6.88
C LEU A 34 4.03 12.24 7.39
N ASN A 35 3.36 13.17 6.71
CA ASN A 35 3.23 14.56 7.13
C ASN A 35 2.48 14.68 8.46
N TYR A 36 1.46 13.86 8.67
CA TYR A 36 0.74 13.82 9.95
C TYR A 36 1.66 13.33 11.07
N ILE A 37 2.28 12.15 10.93
CA ILE A 37 3.18 11.55 11.93
C ILE A 37 4.34 12.47 12.27
N LEU A 38 4.94 13.12 11.27
CA LEU A 38 6.08 14.01 11.44
C LEU A 38 5.68 15.46 11.71
N GLY A 39 4.38 15.76 11.71
CA GLY A 39 3.84 17.02 12.19
C GLY A 39 3.81 17.06 13.72
N PRO A 40 2.98 17.91 14.35
CA PRO A 40 2.87 17.96 15.81
C PRO A 40 2.23 16.70 16.42
N SER A 41 1.64 15.80 15.61
CA SER A 41 0.80 14.71 16.11
C SER A 41 1.57 13.61 16.84
N TYR A 42 2.89 13.47 16.65
CA TYR A 42 3.68 12.49 17.42
C TYR A 42 3.74 12.81 18.93
N MET A 43 3.30 14.00 19.33
CA MET A 43 3.16 14.40 20.73
C MET A 43 1.77 14.09 21.31
N GLU A 44 0.80 13.69 20.47
CA GLU A 44 -0.54 13.30 20.89
C GLU A 44 -0.49 11.90 21.53
N GLU A 45 -1.11 11.72 22.70
CA GLU A 45 -0.98 10.51 23.52
C GLU A 45 -1.52 9.25 22.83
N ASP A 46 -2.63 9.38 22.09
CA ASP A 46 -3.22 8.29 21.32
C ASP A 46 -2.30 7.82 20.18
N ILE A 47 -1.67 8.75 19.48
CA ILE A 47 -0.70 8.45 18.42
C ILE A 47 0.56 7.84 19.01
N ARG A 48 1.11 8.48 20.04
CA ARG A 48 2.36 8.09 20.68
C ARG A 48 2.24 6.69 21.28
N SER A 49 1.17 6.40 22.02
CA SER A 49 0.95 5.08 22.63
C SER A 49 0.89 3.95 21.59
N GLU A 50 0.28 4.21 20.41
CA GLU A 50 0.26 3.24 19.32
C GLU A 50 1.65 3.06 18.70
N THR A 51 2.34 4.16 18.36
CA THR A 51 3.68 4.09 17.77
C THR A 51 4.73 3.51 18.71
N ASP A 52 4.59 3.72 20.02
CA ASP A 52 5.45 3.13 21.05
C ASP A 52 5.27 1.61 21.10
N LYS A 53 4.05 1.12 20.86
CA LYS A 53 3.73 -0.31 20.82
C LYS A 53 4.25 -0.99 19.57
N ILE A 54 3.89 -0.48 18.38
CA ILE A 54 4.04 -1.22 17.12
C ILE A 54 5.09 -0.67 16.15
N GLY A 55 5.56 0.57 16.35
CA GLY A 55 6.56 1.17 15.49
C GLY A 55 6.18 1.25 14.00
N PHE A 56 7.19 1.11 13.15
CA PHE A 56 7.09 1.25 11.70
C PHE A 56 7.87 0.15 10.96
N CYS A 57 7.48 -0.14 9.72
CA CYS A 57 8.22 -1.07 8.88
C CYS A 57 9.48 -0.43 8.29
N LYS A 58 10.36 -1.26 7.71
CA LYS A 58 11.61 -0.81 7.05
C LYS A 58 11.40 0.33 6.04
N LYS A 59 10.32 0.28 5.25
CA LYS A 59 9.97 1.30 4.24
C LYS A 59 9.67 2.63 4.92
N HIS A 60 8.76 2.61 5.89
CA HIS A 60 8.31 3.82 6.58
C HIS A 60 9.41 4.44 7.44
N TYR A 61 10.29 3.66 8.09
CA TYR A 61 11.46 4.23 8.75
C TYR A 61 12.40 4.94 7.76
N SER A 62 12.63 4.36 6.58
CA SER A 62 13.44 5.01 5.53
C SER A 62 12.82 6.33 5.06
N GLN A 63 11.51 6.34 4.83
CA GLN A 63 10.77 7.55 4.42
C GLN A 63 10.77 8.62 5.52
N MET A 64 10.50 8.24 6.76
CA MET A 64 10.56 9.14 7.90
C MET A 64 11.94 9.76 8.07
N TYR A 65 13.00 8.97 7.88
CA TYR A 65 14.37 9.48 7.87
C TYR A 65 14.57 10.51 6.74
N LYS A 66 14.04 10.29 5.55
CA LYS A 66 14.19 11.23 4.41
C LYS A 66 13.41 12.54 4.60
N ALA A 67 12.29 12.54 5.34
CA ALA A 67 11.37 13.67 5.49
C ALA A 67 11.83 14.83 6.43
N GLN A 68 13.14 15.00 6.63
CA GLN A 68 13.84 16.11 7.31
C GLN A 68 13.47 16.44 8.78
N ASN A 69 12.37 15.92 9.37
CA ASN A 69 12.08 16.07 10.80
C ASN A 69 12.85 15.04 11.68
N ARG A 70 14.15 15.26 11.83
CA ARG A 70 15.05 14.36 12.59
C ARG A 70 14.66 14.21 14.06
N LEU A 71 14.24 15.30 14.69
CA LEU A 71 13.90 15.31 16.11
C LEU A 71 12.64 14.50 16.40
N GLY A 72 11.57 14.68 15.62
CA GLY A 72 10.34 13.91 15.77
C GLY A 72 10.58 12.41 15.63
N VAL A 73 11.36 12.00 14.62
CA VAL A 73 11.75 10.60 14.43
C VAL A 73 12.56 10.08 15.61
N ALA A 74 13.52 10.85 16.13
CA ALA A 74 14.32 10.45 17.29
C ALA A 74 13.47 10.28 18.56
N LEU A 75 12.47 11.13 18.78
CA LEU A 75 11.56 11.04 19.91
C LEU A 75 10.69 9.78 19.85
N ILE A 76 10.07 9.52 18.70
CA ILE A 76 9.29 8.30 18.43
C ILE A 76 10.14 7.04 18.67
N LEU A 77 11.35 7.00 18.10
CA LEU A 77 12.26 5.87 18.27
C LEU A 77 12.70 5.69 19.73
N SER A 78 12.90 6.78 20.48
CA SER A 78 13.30 6.73 21.88
C SER A 78 12.26 6.02 22.74
N THR A 79 10.99 6.36 22.57
CA THR A 79 9.89 5.81 23.36
C THR A 79 9.54 4.39 22.92
N HIS A 80 9.50 4.12 21.61
CA HIS A 80 9.34 2.76 21.07
C HIS A 80 10.45 1.81 21.56
N MET A 81 11.72 2.22 21.53
CA MET A 81 12.85 1.40 22.01
C MET A 81 12.75 1.12 23.52
N LYS A 82 12.30 2.09 24.33
CA LYS A 82 12.06 1.87 25.77
C LYS A 82 10.96 0.83 26.00
N ASN A 83 9.87 0.89 25.24
CA ASN A 83 8.77 -0.07 25.30
C ASN A 83 9.25 -1.48 24.89
N ILE A 84 9.98 -1.60 23.77
CA ILE A 84 10.59 -2.88 23.33
C ILE A 84 11.45 -3.47 24.44
N ARG A 85 12.36 -2.68 25.01
CA ARG A 85 13.26 -3.15 26.07
C ARG A 85 12.49 -3.62 27.30
N GLN A 86 11.44 -2.91 27.69
CA GLN A 86 10.62 -3.29 28.83
C GLN A 86 9.94 -4.65 28.58
N ASN A 87 9.23 -4.79 27.46
CA ASN A 87 8.51 -6.02 27.12
C ASN A 87 9.46 -7.21 26.95
N LEU A 88 10.60 -7.04 26.26
CA LEU A 88 11.59 -8.12 26.14
C LEU A 88 12.14 -8.53 27.51
N ASN A 89 12.43 -7.59 28.40
CA ASN A 89 12.90 -7.93 29.75
C ASN A 89 11.87 -8.72 30.55
N GLU A 90 10.58 -8.37 30.44
CA GLU A 90 9.49 -9.10 31.09
C GLU A 90 9.34 -10.52 30.50
N ILE A 91 9.28 -10.62 29.17
CA ILE A 91 9.18 -11.90 28.45
C ILE A 91 10.35 -12.81 28.77
N PHE A 92 11.60 -12.32 28.71
CA PHE A 92 12.76 -13.13 29.01
C PHE A 92 12.85 -13.53 30.49
N LYS A 93 12.40 -12.68 31.43
CA LYS A 93 12.30 -13.08 32.83
C LYS A 93 11.33 -14.24 33.00
N ASP A 94 10.18 -14.19 32.34
CA ASP A 94 9.18 -15.25 32.41
C ASP A 94 9.71 -16.54 31.77
N GLU A 95 10.31 -16.47 30.58
CA GLU A 95 10.89 -17.63 29.90
C GLU A 95 12.03 -18.27 30.72
N LEU A 96 12.91 -17.47 31.31
CA LEU A 96 13.98 -17.97 32.18
C LEU A 96 13.46 -18.56 33.49
N ASN A 97 12.36 -18.05 34.04
CA ASN A 97 11.73 -18.59 35.25
C ASN A 97 10.94 -19.89 34.96
N GLU A 98 10.28 -20.00 33.82
CA GLU A 98 9.55 -21.19 33.38
C GLU A 98 10.48 -22.40 33.19
N THR A 99 11.73 -22.20 32.76
CA THR A 99 12.72 -23.30 32.64
C THR A 99 13.08 -23.99 33.97
N ASN A 100 12.76 -23.40 35.12
CA ASN A 100 13.00 -24.00 36.44
C ASN A 100 11.85 -24.89 36.95
N HIS A 101 10.70 -24.94 36.27
CA HIS A 101 9.59 -25.81 36.66
C HIS A 101 9.15 -26.74 35.51
N THR A 102 9.51 -28.02 35.66
CA THR A 102 8.90 -29.20 35.00
C THR A 102 9.20 -29.43 33.51
N ILE A 103 10.32 -30.10 33.25
CA ILE A 103 10.47 -31.01 32.12
C ILE A 103 9.54 -32.21 32.35
N LYS A 104 8.26 -32.11 31.98
CA LYS A 104 7.45 -33.29 31.62
C LYS A 104 7.31 -33.29 30.09
N LYS A 105 8.24 -34.00 29.45
CA LYS A 105 8.25 -34.30 28.01
C LYS A 105 6.93 -34.98 27.62
N ASN A 106 6.02 -34.25 26.99
CA ASN A 106 4.97 -34.83 26.16
C ASN A 106 5.57 -35.14 24.79
N LEU A 107 5.78 -36.44 24.53
CA LEU A 107 6.49 -36.98 23.35
C LEU A 107 5.70 -36.93 22.02
N PHE A 108 4.59 -36.20 21.93
CA PHE A 108 3.73 -36.22 20.74
C PHE A 108 3.05 -34.87 20.44
N ARG A 109 3.86 -33.81 20.25
CA ARG A 109 3.34 -32.58 19.62
C ARG A 109 4.37 -32.05 18.61
N LYS A 110 4.20 -32.47 17.35
CA LYS A 110 4.79 -31.82 16.18
C LYS A 110 3.98 -30.55 15.94
N ASN A 111 4.39 -29.48 16.60
CA ASN A 111 4.28 -28.08 16.21
C ASN A 111 5.31 -27.42 17.13
N GLU A 112 6.39 -26.89 16.57
CA GLU A 112 7.33 -26.08 17.36
C GLU A 112 6.53 -24.88 17.90
N GLU A 113 6.12 -24.95 19.17
CA GLU A 113 5.58 -23.78 19.87
C GLU A 113 6.69 -22.72 19.84
N GLN A 114 6.46 -21.63 19.10
CA GLN A 114 7.38 -20.49 19.09
C GLN A 114 7.47 -19.93 20.50
N THR A 115 8.67 -19.52 20.92
CA THR A 115 8.84 -18.87 22.21
C THR A 115 8.13 -17.52 22.20
N LYS A 116 7.64 -17.05 23.34
CA LYS A 116 6.94 -15.76 23.47
C LYS A 116 7.81 -14.61 22.97
N SER A 117 9.13 -14.70 23.15
CA SER A 117 10.11 -13.77 22.60
C SER A 117 10.13 -13.72 21.06
N VAL A 118 10.04 -14.88 20.38
CA VAL A 118 9.96 -14.95 18.92
C VAL A 118 8.64 -14.38 18.42
N GLU A 119 7.52 -14.69 19.07
CA GLU A 119 6.20 -14.15 18.73
C GLU A 119 6.18 -12.62 18.84
N TYR A 120 6.69 -12.07 19.94
CA TYR A 120 6.74 -10.62 20.17
C TYR A 120 7.62 -9.88 19.15
N ILE A 121 8.82 -10.40 18.86
CA ILE A 121 9.70 -9.80 17.84
C ILE A 121 9.03 -9.85 16.47
N SER A 122 8.38 -10.98 16.14
CA SER A 122 7.64 -11.13 14.89
C SER A 122 6.45 -10.16 14.80
N GLU A 123 5.75 -9.90 15.90
CA GLU A 123 4.67 -8.89 15.95
C GLU A 123 5.22 -7.49 15.62
N ILE A 124 6.37 -7.10 16.20
CA ILE A 124 7.00 -5.81 15.90
C ILE A 124 7.42 -5.74 14.43
N GLU A 125 8.10 -6.76 13.90
CA GLU A 125 8.61 -6.77 12.53
C GLU A 125 7.49 -6.70 11.47
N ASN A 126 6.33 -7.28 11.78
CA ASN A 126 5.18 -7.33 10.88
C ASN A 126 4.13 -6.23 11.16
N SER A 127 4.35 -5.39 12.16
CA SER A 127 3.46 -4.27 12.47
C SER A 127 4.02 -2.95 11.95
N CYS A 128 3.11 -2.07 11.53
CA CYS A 128 3.50 -0.71 11.18
C CYS A 128 2.30 0.23 11.32
N TYR A 129 2.48 1.26 12.13
CA TYR A 129 1.47 2.29 12.36
C TYR A 129 1.02 2.98 11.06
N ALA A 130 1.97 3.36 10.20
CA ALA A 130 1.67 3.97 8.91
C ALA A 130 0.92 2.99 7.99
N CYS A 131 1.40 1.75 7.81
CA CYS A 131 0.72 0.74 6.97
C CYS A 131 -0.73 0.52 7.42
N LYS A 132 -0.98 0.37 8.73
CA LYS A 132 -2.34 0.17 9.27
C LYS A 132 -3.27 1.33 8.92
N ARG A 133 -2.78 2.57 9.00
CA ARG A 133 -3.55 3.76 8.61
C ARG A 133 -3.76 3.86 7.11
N MET A 134 -2.75 3.49 6.32
CA MET A 134 -2.85 3.44 4.86
C MET A 134 -3.94 2.45 4.45
N GLU A 135 -3.91 1.23 4.98
CA GLU A 135 -4.88 0.17 4.69
C GLU A 135 -6.32 0.64 5.00
N SER A 136 -6.54 1.23 6.17
CA SER A 136 -7.85 1.77 6.56
C SER A 136 -8.35 2.86 5.60
N ARG A 137 -7.48 3.79 5.19
CA ARG A 137 -7.83 4.85 4.22
C ARG A 137 -8.08 4.28 2.82
N MET A 138 -7.24 3.37 2.34
CA MET A 138 -7.39 2.74 1.04
C MET A 138 -8.67 1.91 0.97
N ASN A 139 -9.03 1.18 2.03
CA ASN A 139 -10.30 0.47 2.13
C ASN A 139 -11.50 1.42 1.97
N SER A 140 -11.43 2.62 2.58
CA SER A 140 -12.47 3.64 2.43
C SER A 140 -12.58 4.16 0.99
N TYR A 141 -11.46 4.29 0.27
CA TYR A 141 -11.47 4.64 -1.16
C TYR A 141 -12.02 3.53 -2.05
N ILE A 142 -11.76 2.27 -1.73
CA ILE A 142 -12.34 1.13 -2.46
C ILE A 142 -13.86 1.11 -2.24
N ASP A 143 -14.33 1.30 -1.01
CA ASP A 143 -15.75 1.42 -0.71
C ASP A 143 -16.39 2.56 -1.53
N THR A 144 -15.72 3.69 -1.59
CA THR A 144 -16.15 4.85 -2.36
C THR A 144 -16.15 4.59 -3.86
N PHE A 145 -15.13 3.91 -4.39
CA PHE A 145 -15.07 3.50 -5.80
C PHE A 145 -16.30 2.66 -6.16
N PHE A 146 -16.65 1.66 -5.36
CA PHE A 146 -17.83 0.83 -5.63
C PHE A 146 -19.15 1.54 -5.38
N TYR A 147 -19.18 2.48 -4.43
CA TYR A 147 -20.33 3.37 -4.25
C TYR A 147 -20.60 4.19 -5.52
N LEU A 148 -19.58 4.87 -6.03
CA LEU A 148 -19.65 5.70 -7.24
C LEU A 148 -19.97 4.83 -8.46
N TRP A 149 -19.28 3.70 -8.61
CA TRP A 149 -19.55 2.73 -9.68
C TRP A 149 -21.02 2.30 -9.73
N LYS A 150 -21.66 2.07 -8.58
CA LYS A 150 -23.06 1.64 -8.54
C LYS A 150 -24.06 2.75 -8.88
N LYS A 151 -23.69 4.02 -8.64
CA LYS A 151 -24.65 5.13 -8.61
C LYS A 151 -24.49 6.15 -9.73
N GLU A 152 -23.27 6.31 -10.25
CA GLU A 152 -22.94 7.42 -11.14
C GLU A 152 -22.47 6.89 -12.48
N ASP A 153 -23.21 7.21 -13.55
CA ASP A 153 -22.89 6.80 -14.91
C ASP A 153 -21.62 7.52 -15.39
N ASP A 154 -21.52 8.83 -15.15
CA ASP A 154 -20.34 9.66 -15.43
C ASP A 154 -19.06 9.07 -14.81
N PHE A 155 -19.14 8.51 -13.60
CA PHE A 155 -18.00 7.86 -12.97
C PHE A 155 -17.52 6.63 -13.76
N ARG A 156 -18.46 5.81 -14.26
CA ARG A 156 -18.11 4.64 -15.08
C ARG A 156 -17.50 5.09 -16.41
N GLU A 157 -18.00 6.16 -17.01
CA GLU A 157 -17.43 6.75 -18.22
C GLU A 157 -16.00 7.26 -17.99
N LYS A 158 -15.74 7.94 -16.88
CA LYS A 158 -14.38 8.36 -16.51
C LYS A 158 -13.42 7.18 -16.38
N ILE A 159 -13.86 6.09 -15.73
CA ILE A 159 -13.04 4.86 -15.63
C ILE A 159 -12.79 4.25 -17.01
N LEU A 160 -13.81 4.17 -17.87
CA LEU A 160 -13.69 3.66 -19.22
C LEU A 160 -12.72 4.46 -20.12
N ASN A 161 -12.56 5.75 -19.84
CA ASN A 161 -11.63 6.63 -20.54
C ASN A 161 -10.26 6.76 -19.83
N SER A 162 -10.05 6.05 -18.73
CA SER A 162 -8.78 6.05 -17.99
C SER A 162 -7.75 5.10 -18.60
N LYS A 163 -6.54 5.08 -18.02
CA LYS A 163 -5.46 4.15 -18.38
C LYS A 163 -5.51 2.80 -17.64
N GLY A 164 -6.64 2.50 -16.99
CA GLY A 164 -6.84 1.27 -16.23
C GLY A 164 -6.14 1.31 -14.87
N PHE A 165 -5.58 0.17 -14.46
CA PHE A 165 -4.99 -0.02 -13.15
C PHE A 165 -3.62 -0.69 -13.24
N CYS A 166 -2.76 -0.60 -12.22
CA CYS A 166 -1.63 -1.53 -12.12
C CYS A 166 -2.14 -2.94 -11.77
N LEU A 167 -1.34 -3.98 -12.00
CA LEU A 167 -1.75 -5.36 -11.78
C LEU A 167 -2.19 -5.65 -10.34
N GLU A 168 -1.50 -5.06 -9.36
CA GLU A 168 -1.87 -5.18 -7.95
C GLU A 168 -3.27 -4.63 -7.69
N HIS A 169 -3.51 -3.39 -8.13
CA HIS A 169 -4.80 -2.75 -7.92
C HIS A 169 -5.89 -3.40 -8.77
N PHE A 170 -5.62 -3.82 -10.01
CA PHE A 170 -6.58 -4.57 -10.82
C PHE A 170 -7.06 -5.84 -10.12
N ASN A 171 -6.13 -6.63 -9.56
CA ASN A 171 -6.44 -7.81 -8.75
C ASN A 171 -7.28 -7.46 -7.51
N MET A 172 -6.93 -6.35 -6.82
CA MET A 172 -7.70 -5.85 -5.69
C MET A 172 -9.16 -5.50 -6.09
N ILE A 173 -9.37 -4.70 -7.15
CA ILE A 173 -10.73 -4.31 -7.56
C ILE A 173 -11.53 -5.52 -8.05
N ILE A 174 -10.93 -6.49 -8.74
CA ILE A 174 -11.63 -7.72 -9.13
C ILE A 174 -12.10 -8.48 -7.89
N LYS A 175 -11.21 -8.70 -6.90
CA LYS A 175 -11.55 -9.40 -5.66
C LYS A 175 -12.65 -8.69 -4.88
N GLU A 176 -12.56 -7.37 -4.75
CA GLU A 176 -13.55 -6.57 -4.02
C GLU A 176 -14.86 -6.45 -4.78
N GLY A 177 -14.82 -6.39 -6.11
CA GLY A 177 -16.01 -6.42 -6.95
C GLY A 177 -16.82 -7.69 -6.75
N LYS A 178 -16.17 -8.85 -6.64
CA LYS A 178 -16.83 -10.14 -6.35
C LYS A 178 -17.54 -10.14 -5.00
N LYS A 179 -17.02 -9.41 -4.00
CA LYS A 179 -17.62 -9.29 -2.66
C LYS A 179 -18.74 -8.25 -2.62
N LYS A 180 -18.61 -7.15 -3.37
CA LYS A 180 -19.46 -5.95 -3.25
C LYS A 180 -20.56 -5.86 -4.31
N LEU A 181 -20.51 -6.66 -5.37
CA LEU A 181 -21.51 -6.68 -6.45
C LEU A 181 -22.26 -8.02 -6.47
N SER A 182 -23.53 -8.01 -6.89
CA SER A 182 -24.28 -9.23 -7.21
C SER A 182 -23.64 -9.96 -8.40
N SER A 183 -23.90 -11.26 -8.56
CA SER A 183 -23.29 -12.06 -9.64
C SER A 183 -23.42 -11.44 -11.03
N ASP A 184 -24.61 -10.95 -11.41
CA ASP A 184 -24.83 -10.34 -12.73
C ASP A 184 -24.08 -9.01 -12.87
N LYS A 185 -24.19 -8.12 -11.88
CA LYS A 185 -23.43 -6.86 -11.86
C LYS A 185 -21.91 -7.05 -11.83
N TYR A 186 -21.42 -8.13 -11.23
CA TYR A 186 -20.01 -8.47 -11.27
C TYR A 186 -19.57 -8.95 -12.66
N LYS A 187 -20.43 -9.70 -13.38
CA LYS A 187 -20.16 -10.04 -14.79
C LYS A 187 -20.14 -8.77 -15.64
N ASP A 188 -21.14 -7.90 -15.52
CA ASP A 188 -21.19 -6.61 -16.23
C ASP A 188 -19.92 -5.80 -15.96
N PHE A 189 -19.50 -5.73 -14.69
CA PHE A 189 -18.26 -5.07 -14.28
C PHE A 189 -17.02 -5.60 -15.01
N LEU A 190 -16.86 -6.93 -15.08
CA LEU A 190 -15.73 -7.55 -15.78
C LEU A 190 -15.78 -7.34 -17.29
N THR A 191 -16.97 -7.36 -17.90
CA THR A 191 -17.11 -7.12 -19.35
C THR A 191 -16.66 -5.72 -19.75
N VAL A 192 -16.65 -4.78 -18.81
CA VAL A 192 -16.20 -3.40 -19.03
C VAL A 192 -14.72 -3.24 -18.70
N LEU A 193 -14.27 -3.74 -17.54
CA LEU A 193 -12.91 -3.49 -17.07
C LEU A 193 -11.84 -4.38 -17.71
N VAL A 194 -12.15 -5.62 -18.07
CA VAL A 194 -11.15 -6.51 -18.69
C VAL A 194 -10.69 -5.98 -20.05
N PRO A 195 -11.58 -5.57 -20.97
CA PRO A 195 -11.15 -4.98 -22.25
C PRO A 195 -10.35 -3.69 -22.06
N LEU A 196 -10.72 -2.86 -21.09
CA LEU A 196 -9.98 -1.64 -20.74
C LEU A 196 -8.55 -1.98 -20.32
N GLU A 197 -8.37 -2.96 -19.42
CA GLU A 197 -7.04 -3.32 -18.91
C GLU A 197 -6.17 -3.95 -20.00
N LEU A 198 -6.73 -4.88 -20.80
CA LEU A 198 -6.00 -5.52 -21.91
C LEU A 198 -5.55 -4.49 -22.95
N LYS A 199 -6.43 -3.56 -23.34
CA LYS A 199 -6.07 -2.47 -24.25
C LYS A 199 -4.91 -1.64 -23.72
N ASN A 200 -4.90 -1.33 -22.43
CA ASN A 200 -3.80 -0.55 -21.83
C ASN A 200 -2.50 -1.34 -21.76
N LEU A 201 -2.55 -2.66 -21.55
CA LEU A 201 -1.36 -3.52 -21.64
C LEU A 201 -0.79 -3.55 -23.06
N ASP A 202 -1.63 -3.66 -24.08
CA ASP A 202 -1.19 -3.64 -25.48
C ASP A 202 -0.52 -2.29 -25.83
N LEU A 203 -1.11 -1.17 -25.40
CA LEU A 203 -0.52 0.17 -25.62
C LEU A 203 0.84 0.32 -24.91
N LEU A 204 0.98 -0.16 -23.68
CA LEU A 204 2.27 -0.13 -22.97
C LEU A 204 3.31 -1.04 -23.63
N GLN A 205 2.88 -2.18 -24.18
CA GLN A 205 3.75 -3.07 -24.94
C GLN A 205 4.29 -2.38 -26.20
N GLU A 206 3.43 -1.71 -26.97
CA GLU A 206 3.85 -0.91 -28.13
C GLU A 206 4.83 0.21 -27.73
N ASP A 207 4.54 0.90 -26.64
CA ASP A 207 5.37 1.99 -26.14
C ASP A 207 6.77 1.51 -25.70
N ILE A 208 6.86 0.39 -24.97
CA ILE A 208 8.15 -0.17 -24.52
C ILE A 208 8.94 -0.78 -25.68
N ASP A 209 8.27 -1.39 -26.66
CA ASP A 209 8.92 -1.90 -27.88
C ASP A 209 9.55 -0.75 -28.69
N TRP A 210 8.85 0.39 -28.80
CA TRP A 210 9.40 1.57 -29.44
C TRP A 210 10.53 2.20 -28.61
N PHE A 211 10.43 2.22 -27.27
CA PHE A 211 11.54 2.63 -26.41
C PHE A 211 12.80 1.79 -26.69
N ILE A 212 12.67 0.47 -26.84
CA ILE A 212 13.79 -0.42 -27.16
C ILE A 212 14.37 -0.09 -28.54
N GLN A 213 13.52 0.09 -29.56
CA GLN A 213 13.96 0.42 -30.93
C GLN A 213 14.74 1.73 -31.00
N LYS A 214 14.45 2.69 -30.13
CA LYS A 214 15.16 3.98 -30.08
C LYS A 214 16.65 3.87 -29.73
N PHE A 215 17.10 2.73 -29.20
CA PHE A 215 18.53 2.45 -28.97
C PHE A 215 19.24 1.86 -30.21
N ASP A 216 18.51 1.52 -31.27
CA ASP A 216 19.08 1.14 -32.56
C ASP A 216 19.36 2.39 -33.40
N TYR A 217 20.58 2.48 -33.96
CA TYR A 217 21.04 3.64 -34.73
C TYR A 217 20.15 3.97 -35.93
N ARG A 218 19.43 2.99 -36.50
CA ARG A 218 18.51 3.16 -37.62
C ARG A 218 17.30 4.01 -37.27
N PHE A 219 16.90 4.03 -36.00
CA PHE A 219 15.75 4.77 -35.50
C PHE A 219 16.16 6.01 -34.71
N LYS A 220 17.44 6.39 -34.71
CA LYS A 220 17.97 7.49 -33.89
C LYS A 220 17.23 8.81 -34.13
N ASP A 221 16.95 9.13 -35.39
CA ASP A 221 16.34 10.40 -35.78
C ASP A 221 14.80 10.36 -35.78
N GLU A 222 14.19 9.19 -35.57
CA GLU A 222 12.74 9.04 -35.47
C GLU A 222 12.19 9.64 -34.16
N PRO A 223 10.96 10.18 -34.13
CA PRO A 223 10.40 10.76 -32.92
C PRO A 223 10.11 9.70 -31.85
N TRP A 224 10.28 10.06 -30.58
CA TRP A 224 10.02 9.16 -29.44
C TRP A 224 8.54 8.81 -29.25
N LYS A 225 7.60 9.52 -29.86
CA LYS A 225 6.15 9.35 -29.63
C LYS A 225 5.87 9.36 -28.11
N ASN A 226 5.11 8.39 -27.61
CA ASN A 226 4.78 8.24 -26.19
C ASN A 226 5.84 7.45 -25.41
N SER A 227 6.95 7.03 -26.02
CA SER A 227 7.81 6.02 -25.41
C SER A 227 8.84 6.54 -24.42
N LYS A 228 9.00 7.86 -24.25
CA LYS A 228 10.05 8.42 -23.37
C LYS A 228 9.97 7.93 -21.93
N ASP A 229 8.76 7.80 -21.42
CA ASP A 229 8.44 7.35 -20.07
C ASP A 229 7.89 5.91 -20.04
N ALA A 230 7.99 5.17 -21.15
CA ALA A 230 7.43 3.82 -21.28
C ALA A 230 7.99 2.87 -20.23
N LEU A 231 9.28 2.99 -19.90
CA LEU A 231 9.94 2.15 -18.91
C LEU A 231 9.32 2.36 -17.53
N GLN A 232 9.19 3.62 -17.09
CA GLN A 232 8.61 3.97 -15.79
C GLN A 232 7.14 3.55 -15.71
N ARG A 233 6.35 3.83 -16.76
CA ARG A 233 4.93 3.43 -16.82
C ARG A 233 4.75 1.92 -16.80
N THR A 234 5.60 1.19 -17.52
CA THR A 234 5.58 -0.28 -17.54
C THR A 234 5.93 -0.86 -16.18
N ILE A 235 6.97 -0.34 -15.51
CA ILE A 235 7.32 -0.74 -14.14
C ILE A 235 6.12 -0.52 -13.21
N LEU A 236 5.53 0.67 -13.21
CA LEU A 236 4.36 0.98 -12.38
C LEU A 236 3.19 0.03 -12.69
N LYS A 237 2.91 -0.24 -13.97
CA LYS A 237 1.83 -1.15 -14.37
C LYS A 237 2.02 -2.55 -13.79
N VAL A 238 3.23 -3.11 -13.79
CA VAL A 238 3.48 -4.50 -13.38
C VAL A 238 3.82 -4.67 -11.89
N SER A 239 4.42 -3.68 -11.25
CA SER A 239 4.89 -3.79 -9.86
C SER A 239 4.17 -2.85 -8.87
N SER A 240 3.32 -1.95 -9.36
CA SER A 240 2.73 -0.83 -8.62
C SER A 240 3.72 0.22 -8.09
N GLU A 241 5.01 0.05 -8.38
CA GLU A 241 6.06 0.95 -7.91
C GLU A 241 6.22 2.14 -8.85
N ASN A 242 6.22 3.35 -8.28
CA ASN A 242 6.56 4.55 -9.03
C ASN A 242 8.06 4.81 -8.92
N VAL A 243 8.76 4.73 -10.05
CA VAL A 243 10.18 5.07 -10.14
C VAL A 243 10.31 6.51 -10.63
N GLU A 244 10.69 7.40 -9.71
CA GLU A 244 11.03 8.78 -10.07
C GLU A 244 12.41 8.82 -10.76
N GLU A 245 12.59 9.73 -11.71
CA GLU A 245 13.92 10.06 -12.27
C GLU A 245 14.80 10.79 -11.25
#